data_AF-A0A1V6MXZ4-F1
#
_entry.id   AF-A0A1V6MXZ4-F1
#
_cell.length_a   1.000
_cell.length_b   1.000
_cell.length_c   1.000
_cell.angle_alpha   90.00
_cell.angle_beta   90.00
_cell.angle_gamma   90.00
#
_symmetry.space_group_name_H-M   'P 1'
#
loop_
_entity.id
_entity.type
_entity.pdbx_description
1 polymer ?
#
loop_
_entity_poly.entity_id
_entity_poly.type
_entity_poly.pdbx_seq_one_letter_code
_entity_poly.pdbx_strand_id
1 'polypeptide(L)'
;MVNDERPDPATGLNVSMSRADMVAAWREQRRARRPRSDADEPRTAGPDGFALRRWRRAGVFGADAVRRVERLLTALRDARSAAGTAPDWAVQTLDQCLGGDPVAQLPSAVRAVLEHGAPGDVVTAMAVVHEAGLPWLTPEGQARLEHLMDPESTEIPREFLPALAEDVSGAFAAQYALRHDDVARLSPAVRDRVLPWAPVGVVDDLIDAGAITSDDEPWNLRSDAREQDYLRARLAPEQVDQATAEAIGWQEYLRRRRLLDGEDVDDVGDDVGDERPGRAEKSETADLSGEDAEDGEDGDGAEDDLYGLLQRAAEGDTSAVKGLEYALPRYLVLRLRQVRDGALTGNWPADILADRGLWRLMSALWEPKAAVSPRRSPFHAMVALRHAYDSLCAGDLKRARAQVELLVEHEQGEPRHNAEAWNMSAYLALLDENLDGALVALHNVDESHPAAELARHNRHLLEGRRTRARNDRTHPSNPYLELGLPHRSPVWKQRYRDLRREFADDREEAARLNRAMRRIQQAEQHEDWSDFFVLPLDAEAFRLPDDPPTTLVPPVEPLPRRTAPQSSDDLEIVRRRALAELLPTFVNAPRRPDHQHRTTS
;
A
#
# COMPACT_ATOMS: atom_id res chain seq x y z
N MET A 1 -50.95 11.82 42.23
CA MET A 1 -50.84 13.16 42.82
C MET A 1 -49.36 13.50 43.00
N VAL A 2 -48.73 13.99 41.93
CA VAL A 2 -47.51 14.80 41.96
C VAL A 2 -47.68 15.77 40.79
N ASN A 3 -47.54 17.05 41.08
CA ASN A 3 -47.88 18.17 40.21
C ASN A 3 -46.93 18.30 39.02
N ASP A 4 -47.54 18.45 37.85
CA ASP A 4 -47.34 19.50 36.86
C ASP A 4 -46.14 20.45 37.06
N GLU A 5 -45.18 20.38 36.14
CA GLU A 5 -44.38 21.52 35.69
C GLU A 5 -43.94 21.25 34.24
N ARG A 6 -44.82 21.62 33.31
CA ARG A 6 -44.48 21.79 31.90
C ARG A 6 -43.52 22.98 31.76
N PRO A 7 -42.38 22.86 31.07
CA PRO A 7 -41.59 24.01 30.71
C PRO A 7 -42.34 24.85 29.67
N ASP A 8 -42.48 26.15 29.96
CA ASP A 8 -42.96 27.18 29.05
C ASP A 8 -42.19 27.12 27.72
N PRO A 9 -42.87 27.16 26.55
CA PRO A 9 -42.18 27.40 25.29
C PRO A 9 -41.64 28.83 25.34
N ALA A 10 -40.33 28.92 25.51
CA ALA A 10 -39.55 30.15 25.42
C ALA A 10 -40.07 30.98 24.23
N THR A 11 -40.59 32.14 24.59
CA THR A 11 -40.97 33.20 23.67
C THR A 11 -39.72 33.56 22.88
N GLY A 12 -39.63 33.02 21.66
CA GLY A 12 -38.64 33.44 20.68
C GLY A 12 -38.84 34.93 20.44
N LEU A 13 -38.03 35.74 21.12
CA LEU A 13 -37.81 37.14 20.77
C LEU A 13 -37.20 37.13 19.37
N ASN A 14 -38.06 37.15 18.36
CA ASN A 14 -37.73 37.69 17.04
C ASN A 14 -37.32 39.14 17.27
N VAL A 15 -36.03 39.34 17.57
CA VAL A 15 -35.39 40.65 17.44
C VAL A 15 -35.28 40.89 15.95
N SER A 16 -36.38 41.32 15.33
CA SER A 16 -36.27 41.94 14.02
C SER A 16 -35.45 43.21 14.23
N MET A 17 -34.20 43.20 13.75
CA MET A 17 -33.37 44.40 13.73
C MET A 17 -34.20 45.54 13.17
N SER A 18 -34.29 46.65 13.90
CA SER A 18 -35.09 47.76 13.43
C SER A 18 -34.45 48.34 12.15
N ARG A 19 -35.27 48.98 11.33
CA ARG A 19 -34.85 49.68 10.10
C ARG A 19 -33.64 50.60 10.31
N ALA A 20 -33.53 51.24 11.47
CA ALA A 20 -32.43 52.12 11.79
C ALA A 20 -31.14 51.34 12.05
N ASP A 21 -31.25 50.17 12.68
CA ASP A 21 -30.11 49.31 13.05
C ASP A 21 -29.50 48.66 11.81
N MET A 22 -30.30 48.22 10.84
CA MET A 22 -29.80 47.71 9.56
C MET A 22 -29.05 48.78 8.76
N VAL A 23 -29.57 50.01 8.69
CA VAL A 23 -28.92 51.11 7.97
C VAL A 23 -27.67 51.59 8.70
N ALA A 24 -27.67 51.59 10.03
CA ALA A 24 -26.51 51.92 10.85
C ALA A 24 -25.41 50.87 10.70
N ALA A 25 -25.74 49.58 10.84
CA ALA A 25 -24.82 48.46 10.63
C ALA A 25 -24.22 48.48 9.21
N TRP A 26 -25.02 48.76 8.18
CA TRP A 26 -24.52 48.91 6.81
C TRP A 26 -23.55 50.11 6.67
N ARG A 27 -23.87 51.25 7.28
CA ARG A 27 -22.98 52.43 7.27
C ARG A 27 -21.68 52.16 8.03
N GLU A 28 -21.74 51.37 9.09
CA GLU A 28 -20.61 51.00 9.94
C GLU A 28 -19.69 49.99 9.25
N GLN A 29 -20.24 48.92 8.67
CA GLN A 29 -19.49 47.99 7.79
C GLN A 29 -18.76 48.74 6.67
N ARG A 30 -19.42 49.70 6.02
CA ARG A 30 -18.80 50.51 4.97
C ARG A 30 -17.68 51.42 5.49
N ARG A 31 -17.77 51.91 6.72
CA ARG A 31 -16.68 52.69 7.34
C ARG A 31 -15.49 51.80 7.67
N ALA A 32 -15.75 50.58 8.16
CA ALA A 32 -14.72 49.59 8.47
C ALA A 32 -13.97 49.13 7.21
N ARG A 33 -14.69 48.93 6.10
CA ARG A 33 -14.13 48.47 4.81
C ARG A 33 -13.47 49.57 3.97
N ARG A 34 -13.41 50.81 4.45
CA ARG A 34 -12.81 51.90 3.69
C ARG A 34 -11.28 51.69 3.68
N PRO A 35 -10.66 51.30 2.55
CA PRO A 35 -9.22 51.18 2.53
C PRO A 35 -8.60 52.55 2.80
N ARG A 36 -7.50 52.55 3.56
CA ARG A 36 -6.62 53.71 3.69
C ARG A 36 -6.24 54.09 2.26
N SER A 37 -6.68 55.26 1.80
CA SER A 37 -6.45 55.76 0.44
C SER A 37 -5.01 55.46 -0.01
N ASP A 38 -4.84 54.69 -1.08
CA ASP A 38 -3.58 54.62 -1.80
C ASP A 38 -3.23 56.05 -2.20
N ALA A 39 -2.12 56.55 -1.65
CA ALA A 39 -1.75 57.96 -1.73
C ALA A 39 -1.04 58.32 -3.04
N ASP A 40 -0.86 57.37 -3.97
CA ASP A 40 0.05 57.51 -5.12
C ASP A 40 -0.60 57.44 -6.52
N GLU A 41 -1.93 57.37 -6.65
CA GLU A 41 -2.57 57.54 -7.98
C GLU A 41 -2.79 59.03 -8.33
N PRO A 42 -2.41 59.48 -9.54
CA PRO A 42 -2.66 60.84 -9.98
C PRO A 42 -4.16 61.11 -9.98
N ARG A 43 -4.57 62.18 -9.29
CA ARG A 43 -5.95 62.68 -9.21
C ARG A 43 -6.50 63.02 -10.59
N THR A 44 -6.95 62.01 -11.32
CA THR A 44 -7.89 62.17 -12.42
C THR A 44 -9.17 62.76 -11.83
N ALA A 45 -9.79 63.69 -12.57
CA ALA A 45 -11.04 64.32 -12.15
C ALA A 45 -12.08 63.22 -11.91
N GLY A 46 -12.40 62.96 -10.64
CA GLY A 46 -13.36 61.93 -10.26
C GLY A 46 -14.73 62.21 -10.87
N PRO A 47 -15.61 61.18 -10.96
CA PRO A 47 -16.94 61.34 -11.52
C PRO A 47 -17.68 62.51 -10.86
N ASP A 48 -18.20 63.42 -11.69
CA ASP A 48 -18.95 64.59 -11.23
C ASP A 48 -20.09 64.18 -10.29
N GLY A 49 -20.48 65.05 -9.36
CA GLY A 49 -21.52 64.80 -8.37
C GLY A 49 -22.86 64.36 -8.99
N PHE A 50 -23.14 64.78 -10.23
CA PHE A 50 -24.27 64.29 -11.02
C PHE A 50 -24.12 62.83 -11.46
N ALA A 51 -22.93 62.42 -11.90
CA ALA A 51 -22.65 61.02 -12.25
C ALA A 51 -22.79 60.09 -11.03
N LEU A 52 -22.26 60.51 -9.87
CA LEU A 52 -22.42 59.78 -8.61
C LEU A 52 -23.90 59.63 -8.21
N ARG A 53 -24.75 60.64 -8.46
CA ARG A 53 -26.19 60.54 -8.20
C ARG A 53 -26.88 59.54 -9.12
N ARG A 54 -26.45 59.41 -10.38
CA ARG A 54 -26.97 58.40 -11.31
C ARG A 54 -26.60 57.00 -10.85
N TRP A 55 -25.34 56.75 -10.51
CA TRP A 55 -24.84 55.45 -10.04
C TRP A 55 -25.53 54.92 -8.76
N ARG A 56 -26.04 55.82 -7.90
CA ARG A 56 -26.87 55.41 -6.75
C ARG A 56 -28.15 54.66 -7.15
N ARG A 57 -28.67 54.87 -8.37
CA ARG A 57 -29.82 54.12 -8.88
C ARG A 57 -29.50 52.64 -9.08
N ALA A 58 -28.24 52.34 -9.40
CA ALA A 58 -27.67 51.01 -9.52
C ALA A 58 -27.05 50.49 -8.20
N GLY A 59 -27.24 51.19 -7.08
CA GLY A 59 -26.74 50.77 -5.77
C GLY A 59 -25.25 50.97 -5.57
N VAL A 60 -24.58 51.73 -6.46
CA VAL A 60 -23.14 51.98 -6.37
C VAL A 60 -22.91 53.31 -5.64
N PHE A 61 -22.18 53.25 -4.53
CA PHE A 61 -22.01 54.40 -3.63
C PHE A 61 -20.53 54.80 -3.49
N GLY A 62 -20.18 55.97 -4.01
CA GLY A 62 -18.84 56.57 -3.91
C GLY A 62 -18.02 56.41 -5.19
N ALA A 63 -17.05 57.31 -5.38
CA ALA A 63 -16.26 57.37 -6.62
C ALA A 63 -15.41 56.11 -6.84
N ASP A 64 -14.83 55.55 -5.79
CA ASP A 64 -13.97 54.36 -5.89
C ASP A 64 -14.79 53.12 -6.27
N ALA A 65 -15.99 52.97 -5.68
CA ALA A 65 -16.93 51.91 -6.03
C ALA A 65 -17.38 52.01 -7.50
N VAL A 66 -17.64 53.24 -7.99
CA VAL A 66 -17.96 53.47 -9.41
C VAL A 66 -16.81 53.02 -10.30
N ARG A 67 -15.56 53.40 -10.01
CA ARG A 67 -14.40 52.98 -10.82
C ARG A 67 -14.18 51.45 -10.81
N ARG A 68 -14.39 50.79 -9.67
CA ARG A 68 -14.30 49.32 -9.58
C ARG A 68 -15.40 48.65 -10.40
N VAL A 69 -16.63 49.14 -10.29
CA VAL A 69 -17.77 48.62 -11.07
C VAL A 69 -17.56 48.87 -12.56
N GLU A 70 -17.18 50.07 -13.00
CA GLU A 70 -16.91 50.37 -14.41
C GLU A 70 -15.85 49.43 -14.99
N ARG A 71 -14.73 49.21 -14.28
CA ARG A 71 -13.71 48.22 -14.69
C ARG A 71 -14.27 46.81 -14.80
N LEU A 72 -15.09 46.38 -13.83
CA LEU A 72 -15.78 45.09 -13.87
C LEU A 72 -16.70 44.99 -15.09
N LEU A 73 -17.53 46.01 -15.36
CA LEU A 73 -18.47 45.98 -16.49
C LEU A 73 -17.72 45.94 -17.83
N THR A 74 -16.60 46.66 -17.96
CA THR A 74 -15.73 46.58 -19.14
C THR A 74 -15.14 45.18 -19.29
N ALA A 75 -14.59 44.59 -18.23
CA ALA A 75 -14.04 43.24 -18.27
C ALA A 75 -15.11 42.20 -18.67
N LEU A 76 -16.32 42.26 -18.09
CA LEU A 76 -17.43 41.37 -18.43
C LEU A 76 -17.89 41.54 -19.88
N ARG A 77 -17.89 42.77 -20.40
CA ARG A 77 -18.21 43.06 -21.80
C ARG A 77 -17.16 42.45 -22.75
N ASP A 78 -15.89 42.58 -22.40
CA ASP A 78 -14.77 42.15 -23.25
C ASP A 78 -14.61 40.61 -23.23
N ALA A 79 -14.77 39.98 -22.06
CA ALA A 79 -14.69 38.53 -21.88
C ALA A 79 -15.76 37.77 -22.69
N ARG A 80 -16.93 38.38 -22.91
CA ARG A 80 -18.02 37.85 -23.75
C ARG A 80 -17.58 37.56 -25.18
N SER A 81 -16.57 38.24 -25.71
CA SER A 81 -16.06 37.98 -27.06
C SER A 81 -15.50 36.56 -27.23
N ALA A 82 -15.27 35.84 -26.13
CA ALA A 82 -14.62 34.52 -26.12
C ALA A 82 -15.50 33.35 -25.63
N ALA A 83 -16.61 33.59 -24.90
CA ALA A 83 -17.43 32.55 -24.28
C ALA A 83 -18.94 32.86 -24.41
N GLY A 84 -19.77 31.81 -24.45
CA GLY A 84 -21.24 31.76 -24.36
C GLY A 84 -22.07 33.04 -24.60
N THR A 85 -23.08 32.98 -25.46
CA THR A 85 -23.91 34.16 -25.78
C THR A 85 -24.83 34.56 -24.62
N ALA A 86 -24.36 35.47 -23.77
CA ALA A 86 -25.21 36.12 -22.76
C ALA A 86 -26.41 36.85 -23.41
N PRO A 87 -27.54 37.02 -22.71
CA PRO A 87 -28.72 37.67 -23.28
C PRO A 87 -28.47 39.11 -23.75
N ASP A 88 -28.97 39.46 -24.94
CA ASP A 88 -28.76 40.79 -25.55
C ASP A 88 -29.19 41.95 -24.63
N TRP A 89 -30.29 41.78 -23.89
CA TRP A 89 -30.78 42.80 -22.96
C TRP A 89 -29.78 43.10 -21.83
N ALA A 90 -29.06 42.08 -21.34
CA ALA A 90 -28.10 42.23 -20.28
C ALA A 90 -26.87 43.00 -20.78
N VAL A 91 -26.42 42.68 -21.99
CA VAL A 91 -25.31 43.38 -22.66
C VAL A 91 -25.65 44.83 -22.94
N GLN A 92 -26.85 45.10 -23.48
CA GLN A 92 -27.33 46.46 -23.70
C GLN A 92 -27.39 47.26 -22.39
N THR A 93 -27.79 46.61 -21.29
CA THR A 93 -27.80 47.23 -19.96
C THR A 93 -26.40 47.58 -19.48
N LEU A 94 -25.41 46.71 -19.69
CA LEU A 94 -24.00 47.00 -19.38
C LEU A 94 -23.48 48.18 -20.20
N ASP A 95 -23.72 48.17 -21.52
CA ASP A 95 -23.30 49.25 -22.43
C ASP A 95 -23.95 50.59 -22.08
N GLN A 96 -25.24 50.59 -21.70
CA GLN A 96 -25.93 51.77 -21.21
C GLN A 96 -25.29 52.32 -19.92
N CYS A 97 -24.95 51.45 -18.98
CA CYS A 97 -24.29 51.84 -17.73
C CYS A 97 -22.89 52.42 -17.99
N LEU A 98 -22.10 51.79 -18.88
CA LEU A 98 -20.78 52.28 -19.31
C LEU A 98 -20.86 53.59 -20.11
N GLY A 99 -21.97 53.82 -20.83
CA GLY A 99 -22.29 55.10 -21.47
C GLY A 99 -22.67 56.22 -20.48
N GLY A 100 -22.64 55.94 -19.18
CA GLY A 100 -22.89 56.91 -18.11
C GLY A 100 -24.36 57.01 -17.68
N ASP A 101 -25.24 56.09 -18.10
CA ASP A 101 -26.64 56.04 -17.67
C ASP A 101 -26.96 54.77 -16.86
N PRO A 102 -26.43 54.63 -15.63
CA PRO A 102 -26.63 53.44 -14.82
C PRO A 102 -28.09 53.26 -14.36
N VAL A 103 -28.61 52.05 -14.57
CA VAL A 103 -30.00 51.66 -14.29
C VAL A 103 -30.13 50.72 -13.10
N ALA A 104 -31.33 50.61 -12.55
CA ALA A 104 -31.59 49.75 -11.39
C ALA A 104 -31.45 48.25 -11.72
N GLN A 105 -31.61 47.87 -12.99
CA GLN A 105 -31.50 46.50 -13.48
C GLN A 105 -30.05 46.01 -13.60
N LEU A 106 -29.05 46.85 -13.29
CA LEU A 106 -27.64 46.49 -13.41
C LEU A 106 -27.28 45.18 -12.68
N PRO A 107 -27.73 44.90 -11.44
CA PRO A 107 -27.39 43.64 -10.78
C PRO A 107 -27.95 42.42 -11.52
N SER A 108 -29.18 42.49 -12.05
CA SER A 108 -29.73 41.43 -12.91
C SER A 108 -28.94 41.23 -14.19
N ALA A 109 -28.51 42.33 -14.83
CA ALA A 109 -27.71 42.26 -16.04
C ALA A 109 -26.34 41.63 -15.78
N VAL A 110 -25.68 42.03 -14.68
CA VAL A 110 -24.41 41.43 -14.24
C VAL A 110 -24.58 39.94 -13.97
N ARG A 111 -25.62 39.55 -13.20
CA ARG A 111 -25.95 38.14 -12.96
C ARG A 111 -26.13 37.37 -14.28
N ALA A 112 -26.95 37.87 -15.20
CA ALA A 112 -27.25 37.20 -16.46
C ALA A 112 -26.01 37.00 -17.33
N VAL A 113 -25.05 37.93 -17.29
CA VAL A 113 -23.75 37.78 -17.97
C VAL A 113 -22.87 36.75 -17.25
N LEU A 114 -22.80 36.80 -15.92
CA LEU A 114 -22.02 35.85 -15.12
C LEU A 114 -22.51 34.40 -15.22
N GLU A 115 -23.81 34.18 -15.38
CA GLU A 115 -24.40 32.84 -15.63
C GLU A 115 -23.87 32.18 -16.93
N HIS A 116 -23.34 32.97 -17.86
CA HIS A 116 -22.76 32.51 -19.13
C HIS A 116 -21.24 32.76 -19.23
N GLY A 117 -20.64 33.34 -18.19
CA GLY A 117 -19.23 33.72 -18.14
C GLY A 117 -18.32 32.59 -17.66
N ALA A 118 -17.01 32.85 -17.65
CA ALA A 118 -16.06 31.91 -17.07
C ALA A 118 -16.14 31.95 -15.53
N PRO A 119 -15.80 30.86 -14.82
CA PRO A 119 -15.80 30.86 -13.34
C PRO A 119 -14.94 31.97 -12.72
N GLY A 120 -13.85 32.37 -13.37
CA GLY A 120 -13.00 33.48 -12.92
C GLY A 120 -13.70 34.85 -12.93
N ASP A 121 -14.67 35.05 -13.83
CA ASP A 121 -15.44 36.28 -13.91
C ASP A 121 -16.36 36.43 -12.71
N VAL A 122 -16.95 35.31 -12.26
CA VAL A 122 -17.79 35.27 -11.04
C VAL A 122 -16.98 35.66 -9.82
N VAL A 123 -15.80 35.08 -9.63
CA VAL A 123 -14.92 35.38 -8.50
C VAL A 123 -14.56 36.86 -8.49
N THR A 124 -14.17 37.39 -9.65
CA THR A 124 -13.83 38.81 -9.82
C THR A 124 -15.02 39.71 -9.51
N ALA A 125 -16.21 39.38 -10.00
CA ALA A 125 -17.43 40.14 -9.72
C ALA A 125 -17.81 40.11 -8.24
N MET A 126 -17.75 38.93 -7.60
CA MET A 126 -18.05 38.75 -6.18
C MET A 126 -17.05 39.51 -5.30
N ALA A 127 -15.77 39.53 -5.66
CA ALA A 127 -14.75 40.35 -4.98
C ALA A 127 -15.08 41.84 -5.09
N VAL A 128 -15.43 42.33 -6.28
CA VAL A 128 -15.84 43.73 -6.46
C VAL A 128 -17.11 44.06 -5.67
N VAL A 129 -18.11 43.17 -5.66
CA VAL A 129 -19.33 43.33 -4.86
C VAL A 129 -19.00 43.44 -3.36
N HIS A 130 -18.13 42.56 -2.86
CA HIS A 130 -17.71 42.55 -1.46
C HIS A 130 -16.92 43.81 -1.08
N GLU A 131 -15.85 44.11 -1.82
CA GLU A 131 -14.93 45.23 -1.54
C GLU A 131 -15.61 46.60 -1.67
N ALA A 132 -16.48 46.76 -2.69
CA ALA A 132 -17.22 48.01 -2.89
C ALA A 132 -18.49 48.11 -2.02
N GLY A 133 -18.82 47.06 -1.26
CA GLY A 133 -20.01 47.01 -0.40
C GLY A 133 -21.32 47.19 -1.17
N LEU A 134 -21.42 46.56 -2.35
CA LEU A 134 -22.57 46.71 -3.23
C LEU A 134 -23.76 45.91 -2.69
N PRO A 135 -24.95 46.52 -2.50
CA PRO A 135 -26.15 45.82 -2.03
C PRO A 135 -26.83 45.08 -3.20
N TRP A 136 -26.06 44.25 -3.89
CA TRP A 136 -26.47 43.50 -5.09
C TRP A 136 -26.93 42.08 -4.78
N LEU A 137 -26.71 41.60 -3.55
CA LEU A 137 -27.19 40.31 -3.05
C LEU A 137 -28.35 40.47 -2.05
N THR A 138 -29.08 39.38 -1.78
CA THR A 138 -29.94 39.29 -0.58
C THR A 138 -29.10 39.32 0.71
N PRO A 139 -29.68 39.53 1.92
CA PRO A 139 -28.91 39.56 3.16
C PRO A 139 -28.23 38.24 3.43
N GLU A 140 -28.89 37.13 3.10
CA GLU A 140 -28.34 35.78 3.22
C GLU A 140 -27.14 35.63 2.26
N GLY A 141 -27.31 36.01 0.99
CA GLY A 141 -26.22 36.00 0.00
C GLY A 141 -25.05 36.90 0.38
N GLN A 142 -25.33 38.07 0.96
CA GLN A 142 -24.32 39.00 1.44
C GLN A 142 -23.54 38.42 2.63
N ALA A 143 -24.22 37.83 3.61
CA ALA A 143 -23.57 37.19 4.76
C ALA A 143 -22.69 36.01 4.32
N ARG A 144 -23.17 35.19 3.38
CA ARG A 144 -22.40 34.09 2.78
C ARG A 144 -21.18 34.60 2.01
N LEU A 145 -21.33 35.64 1.20
CA LEU A 145 -20.21 36.26 0.47
C LEU A 145 -19.15 36.81 1.44
N GLU A 146 -19.58 37.46 2.52
CA GLU A 146 -18.67 37.98 3.54
C GLU A 146 -17.88 36.86 4.20
N HIS A 147 -18.53 35.75 4.57
CA HIS A 147 -17.83 34.59 5.06
C HIS A 147 -16.85 33.99 4.04
N LEU A 148 -17.20 33.87 2.76
CA LEU A 148 -16.29 33.30 1.76
C LEU A 148 -15.07 34.19 1.45
N MET A 149 -15.20 35.52 1.56
CA MET A 149 -14.17 36.47 1.14
C MET A 149 -13.28 36.96 2.28
N ASP A 150 -13.80 37.04 3.50
CA ASP A 150 -13.07 37.57 4.64
C ASP A 150 -12.46 36.43 5.47
N PRO A 151 -11.13 36.33 5.60
CA PRO A 151 -10.43 35.29 6.35
C PRO A 151 -10.62 35.38 7.87
N GLU A 152 -11.06 36.53 8.40
CA GLU A 152 -11.32 36.73 9.84
C GLU A 152 -12.81 36.60 10.20
N SER A 153 -13.69 36.40 9.21
CA SER A 153 -15.14 36.33 9.43
C SER A 153 -15.54 35.22 10.41
N THR A 154 -16.32 35.61 11.41
CA THR A 154 -16.95 34.75 12.42
C THR A 154 -18.05 33.84 11.85
N GLU A 155 -18.47 32.87 12.66
CA GLU A 155 -19.59 31.96 12.37
C GLU A 155 -20.82 32.70 11.82
N ILE A 156 -21.43 32.11 10.79
CA ILE A 156 -22.65 32.64 10.20
C ILE A 156 -23.85 32.16 11.04
N PRO A 157 -24.82 33.03 11.37
CA PRO A 157 -26.08 32.61 11.96
C PRO A 157 -26.75 31.48 11.17
N ARG A 158 -27.35 30.51 11.87
CA ARG A 158 -27.95 29.32 11.24
C ARG A 158 -29.01 29.67 10.20
N GLU A 159 -29.76 30.76 10.37
CA GLU A 159 -30.75 31.23 9.39
C GLU A 159 -30.16 31.67 8.04
N PHE A 160 -28.86 32.00 8.01
CA PHE A 160 -28.16 32.42 6.80
C PHE A 160 -27.35 31.28 6.17
N LEU A 161 -27.26 30.11 6.80
CA LEU A 161 -26.71 28.93 6.15
C LEU A 161 -27.62 28.50 4.99
N PRO A 162 -27.05 28.08 3.85
CA PRO A 162 -27.85 27.60 2.74
C PRO A 162 -28.62 26.34 3.12
N ALA A 163 -29.88 26.29 2.70
CA ALA A 163 -30.60 25.03 2.72
C ALA A 163 -29.98 24.07 1.71
N LEU A 164 -30.22 22.77 1.89
CA LEU A 164 -29.78 21.76 0.93
C LEU A 164 -30.34 22.01 -0.49
N ALA A 165 -31.47 22.69 -0.67
CA ALA A 165 -31.94 23.06 -2.01
C ALA A 165 -31.15 24.23 -2.65
N GLU A 166 -30.47 25.03 -1.84
CA GLU A 166 -29.70 26.21 -2.27
C GLU A 166 -28.22 25.89 -2.53
N ASP A 167 -27.63 25.00 -1.74
CA ASP A 167 -26.24 24.52 -1.87
C ASP A 167 -26.20 23.25 -2.73
N VAL A 168 -26.47 23.41 -4.03
CA VAL A 168 -26.72 22.30 -4.96
C VAL A 168 -25.53 21.35 -5.05
N SER A 169 -24.31 21.87 -5.05
CA SER A 169 -23.08 21.06 -5.08
C SER A 169 -22.48 20.78 -3.70
N GLY A 170 -23.03 21.35 -2.63
CA GLY A 170 -22.46 21.21 -1.29
C GLY A 170 -21.19 22.05 -1.08
N ALA A 171 -20.83 22.93 -2.02
CA ALA A 171 -19.58 23.68 -2.01
C ALA A 171 -19.51 24.66 -0.85
N PHE A 172 -20.63 25.31 -0.51
CA PHE A 172 -20.65 26.21 0.63
C PHE A 172 -20.48 25.46 1.94
N ALA A 173 -21.22 24.37 2.13
CA ALA A 173 -21.11 23.52 3.30
C ALA A 173 -19.70 22.92 3.45
N ALA A 174 -19.08 22.47 2.35
CA ALA A 174 -17.70 21.99 2.34
C ALA A 174 -16.71 23.09 2.75
N GLN A 175 -16.80 24.28 2.14
CA GLN A 175 -15.94 25.42 2.48
C GLN A 175 -16.06 25.81 3.96
N TYR A 176 -17.30 25.86 4.46
CA TYR A 176 -17.59 26.17 5.85
C TYR A 176 -16.95 25.13 6.78
N ALA A 177 -17.16 23.84 6.51
CA ALA A 177 -16.62 22.76 7.32
C ALA A 177 -15.09 22.70 7.30
N LEU A 178 -14.46 22.86 6.12
CA LEU A 178 -13.01 22.92 5.97
C LEU A 178 -12.40 24.08 6.78
N ARG A 179 -13.03 25.24 6.74
CA ARG A 179 -12.55 26.44 7.44
C ARG A 179 -12.67 26.33 8.97
N HIS A 180 -13.67 25.61 9.45
CA HIS A 180 -13.95 25.45 10.88
C HIS A 180 -13.46 24.12 11.46
N ASP A 181 -12.68 23.35 10.69
CA ASP A 181 -12.19 22.01 11.07
C ASP A 181 -13.33 21.07 11.52
N ASP A 182 -14.48 21.17 10.85
CA ASP A 182 -15.72 20.46 11.19
C ASP A 182 -16.18 19.51 10.08
N VAL A 183 -15.23 19.07 9.24
CA VAL A 183 -15.47 18.19 8.08
C VAL A 183 -16.13 16.86 8.44
N ALA A 184 -15.86 16.33 9.65
CA ALA A 184 -16.49 15.12 10.17
C ALA A 184 -18.01 15.24 10.39
N ARG A 185 -18.55 16.48 10.47
CA ARG A 185 -19.98 16.73 10.68
C ARG A 185 -20.78 16.94 9.40
N LEU A 186 -20.15 16.83 8.23
CA LEU A 186 -20.87 16.94 6.97
C LEU A 186 -21.91 15.82 6.86
N SER A 187 -23.16 16.21 6.61
CA SER A 187 -24.24 15.24 6.42
C SER A 187 -24.01 14.36 5.18
N PRO A 188 -24.49 13.10 5.16
CA PRO A 188 -24.39 12.22 3.99
C PRO A 188 -24.84 12.87 2.68
N ALA A 189 -25.98 13.57 2.69
CA ALA A 189 -26.51 14.24 1.50
C ALA A 189 -25.59 15.36 0.96
N VAL A 190 -24.79 16.00 1.82
CA VAL A 190 -23.79 16.98 1.38
C VAL A 190 -22.55 16.26 0.84
N ARG A 191 -22.10 15.18 1.50
CA ARG A 191 -20.98 14.35 1.03
C ARG A 191 -21.22 13.84 -0.40
N ASP A 192 -22.40 13.30 -0.68
CA ASP A 192 -22.79 12.79 -2.01
C ASP A 192 -22.70 13.86 -3.12
N ARG A 193 -22.87 15.14 -2.76
CA ARG A 193 -22.81 16.26 -3.72
C ARG A 193 -21.41 16.79 -3.91
N VAL A 194 -20.59 16.73 -2.87
CA VAL A 194 -19.20 17.22 -2.85
C VAL A 194 -18.27 16.23 -3.56
N LEU A 195 -18.46 14.93 -3.29
CA LEU A 195 -17.61 13.84 -3.78
C LEU A 195 -17.35 13.81 -5.30
N PRO A 196 -18.32 14.08 -6.18
CA PRO A 196 -18.09 13.98 -7.63
C PRO A 196 -17.14 15.05 -8.20
N TRP A 197 -16.93 16.17 -7.50
CA TRP A 197 -16.21 17.32 -8.05
C TRP A 197 -15.12 17.90 -7.16
N ALA A 198 -15.13 17.64 -5.85
CA ALA A 198 -14.14 18.20 -4.93
C ALA A 198 -12.72 17.79 -5.33
N PRO A 199 -11.69 18.62 -5.14
CA PRO A 199 -10.31 18.19 -5.35
C PRO A 199 -9.97 16.97 -4.48
N VAL A 200 -9.10 16.08 -4.96
CA VAL A 200 -8.72 14.86 -4.21
C VAL A 200 -8.14 15.20 -2.84
N GLY A 201 -7.41 16.32 -2.69
CA GLY A 201 -6.89 16.74 -1.39
C GLY A 201 -7.99 17.02 -0.36
N VAL A 202 -9.14 17.55 -0.79
CA VAL A 202 -10.31 17.75 0.07
C VAL A 202 -11.00 16.43 0.39
N VAL A 203 -11.05 15.50 -0.58
CA VAL A 203 -11.57 14.15 -0.33
C VAL A 203 -10.68 13.42 0.69
N ASP A 204 -9.36 13.58 0.61
CA ASP A 204 -8.41 13.04 1.58
C ASP A 204 -8.62 13.65 2.97
N ASP A 205 -8.85 14.96 3.08
CA ASP A 205 -9.19 15.60 4.37
C ASP A 205 -10.46 14.99 4.98
N LEU A 206 -11.44 14.66 4.15
CA LEU A 206 -12.67 13.98 4.58
C LEU A 206 -12.44 12.53 4.99
N ILE A 207 -11.55 11.79 4.29
CA ILE A 207 -11.16 10.42 4.66
C ILE A 207 -10.39 10.43 5.98
N ASP A 208 -9.41 11.33 6.12
CA ASP A 208 -8.58 11.43 7.33
C ASP A 208 -9.40 11.84 8.56
N ALA A 209 -10.45 12.65 8.37
CA ALA A 209 -11.41 13.00 9.41
C ALA A 209 -12.43 11.89 9.73
N GLY A 210 -12.40 10.75 9.02
CA GLY A 210 -13.38 9.67 9.14
C GLY A 210 -14.78 10.06 8.64
N ALA A 211 -14.89 11.16 7.90
CA ALA A 211 -16.14 11.60 7.29
C ALA A 211 -16.49 10.77 6.06
N ILE A 212 -15.53 10.06 5.45
CA ILE A 212 -15.73 9.15 4.32
C ILE A 212 -15.05 7.82 4.64
N THR A 213 -15.72 6.74 4.29
CA THR A 213 -15.27 5.36 4.47
C THR A 213 -15.33 4.59 3.16
N SER A 214 -14.88 3.33 3.16
CA SER A 214 -15.03 2.42 2.01
C SER A 214 -16.48 2.26 1.56
N ASP A 215 -17.44 2.32 2.50
CA ASP A 215 -18.87 2.08 2.23
C ASP A 215 -19.52 3.19 1.39
N ASP A 216 -18.91 4.39 1.38
CA ASP A 216 -19.37 5.50 0.56
C ASP A 216 -18.94 5.36 -0.92
N GLU A 217 -18.05 4.40 -1.23
CA GLU A 217 -17.51 4.10 -2.57
C GLU A 217 -17.15 5.34 -3.41
N PRO A 218 -16.36 6.30 -2.88
CA PRO A 218 -16.15 7.60 -3.52
C PRO A 218 -15.52 7.51 -4.92
N TRP A 219 -14.76 6.44 -5.20
CA TRP A 219 -14.20 6.15 -6.52
C TRP A 219 -15.29 5.96 -7.60
N ASN A 220 -16.50 5.51 -7.26
CA ASN A 220 -17.58 5.36 -8.24
C ASN A 220 -18.19 6.70 -8.68
N LEU A 221 -17.89 7.79 -7.96
CA LEU A 221 -18.41 9.13 -8.21
C LEU A 221 -17.43 10.03 -8.96
N ARG A 222 -16.16 9.64 -9.09
CA ARG A 222 -15.12 10.41 -9.79
C ARG A 222 -15.16 10.15 -11.29
N SER A 223 -14.77 11.14 -12.08
CA SER A 223 -14.62 10.99 -13.53
C SER A 223 -13.21 10.61 -13.98
N ASP A 224 -12.18 10.94 -13.19
CA ASP A 224 -10.78 10.67 -13.54
C ASP A 224 -10.37 9.29 -13.01
N ALA A 225 -10.00 8.39 -13.92
CA ALA A 225 -9.59 7.02 -13.59
C ALA A 225 -8.42 6.96 -12.60
N ARG A 226 -7.46 7.89 -12.67
CA ARG A 226 -6.33 7.92 -11.73
C ARG A 226 -6.77 8.24 -10.31
N GLU A 227 -7.76 9.12 -10.17
CA GLU A 227 -8.34 9.44 -8.86
C GLU A 227 -9.18 8.28 -8.32
N GLN A 228 -9.92 7.58 -9.20
CA GLN A 228 -10.68 6.38 -8.81
C GLN A 228 -9.75 5.31 -8.22
N ASP A 229 -8.66 5.02 -8.93
CA ASP A 229 -7.66 4.04 -8.54
C ASP A 229 -6.94 4.44 -7.25
N TYR A 230 -6.59 5.73 -7.12
CA TYR A 230 -6.01 6.27 -5.90
C TYR A 230 -6.93 6.11 -4.68
N LEU A 231 -8.21 6.48 -4.81
CA LEU A 231 -9.18 6.38 -3.71
C LEU A 231 -9.49 4.93 -3.36
N ARG A 232 -9.56 4.02 -4.35
CA ARG A 232 -9.71 2.58 -4.12
C ARG A 232 -8.53 2.03 -3.33
N ALA A 233 -7.30 2.40 -3.69
CA ALA A 233 -6.10 2.01 -2.96
C ALA A 233 -6.06 2.53 -1.50
N ARG A 234 -6.68 3.69 -1.24
CA ARG A 234 -6.72 4.31 0.09
C ARG A 234 -7.82 3.78 1.00
N LEU A 235 -8.91 3.25 0.45
CA LEU A 235 -10.10 2.88 1.24
C LEU A 235 -10.46 1.40 1.14
N ALA A 236 -10.13 0.74 0.03
CA ALA A 236 -10.42 -0.66 -0.24
C ALA A 236 -9.19 -1.33 -0.91
N PRO A 237 -8.04 -1.37 -0.21
CA PRO A 237 -6.77 -1.83 -0.77
C PRO A 237 -6.82 -3.27 -1.31
N GLU A 238 -7.69 -4.11 -0.75
CA GLU A 238 -7.95 -5.48 -1.20
C GLU A 238 -8.63 -5.59 -2.57
N GLN A 239 -9.26 -4.51 -3.06
CA GLN A 239 -9.89 -4.46 -4.38
C GLN A 239 -8.95 -3.99 -5.49
N VAL A 240 -7.73 -3.57 -5.13
CA VAL A 240 -6.72 -3.13 -6.09
C VAL A 240 -6.04 -4.34 -6.70
N ASP A 241 -5.90 -4.35 -8.03
CA ASP A 241 -5.11 -5.32 -8.75
C ASP A 241 -3.69 -4.81 -9.05
N GLN A 242 -2.86 -5.66 -9.64
CA GLN A 242 -1.47 -5.32 -9.95
C GLN A 242 -1.35 -4.17 -10.97
N ALA A 243 -2.19 -4.16 -12.01
CA ALA A 243 -2.14 -3.13 -13.04
C ALA A 243 -2.49 -1.75 -12.48
N THR A 244 -3.50 -1.69 -11.61
CA THR A 244 -3.85 -0.47 -10.88
C THR A 244 -2.72 -0.04 -9.95
N ALA A 245 -2.13 -0.96 -9.18
CA ALA A 245 -1.02 -0.66 -8.28
C ALA A 245 0.22 -0.13 -9.04
N GLU A 246 0.52 -0.67 -10.22
CA GLU A 246 1.57 -0.17 -11.12
C GLU A 246 1.25 1.23 -11.64
N ALA A 247 0.02 1.44 -12.13
CA ALA A 247 -0.42 2.73 -12.69
C ALA A 247 -0.34 3.88 -11.67
N ILE A 248 -0.60 3.60 -10.39
CA ILE A 248 -0.47 4.57 -9.30
C ILE A 248 0.92 4.52 -8.63
N GLY A 249 1.83 3.63 -9.04
CA GLY A 249 3.16 3.52 -8.43
C GLY A 249 3.14 3.12 -6.96
N TRP A 250 2.34 2.13 -6.58
CA TRP A 250 2.25 1.61 -5.22
C TRP A 250 3.22 0.45 -4.99
N GLN A 251 4.49 0.79 -4.76
CA GLN A 251 5.60 -0.18 -4.69
C GLN A 251 5.42 -1.22 -3.57
N GLU A 252 4.91 -0.82 -2.42
CA GLU A 252 4.71 -1.73 -1.29
C GLU A 252 3.73 -2.88 -1.61
N TYR A 253 2.61 -2.56 -2.27
CA TYR A 253 1.65 -3.56 -2.74
C TYR A 253 2.31 -4.52 -3.74
N LEU A 254 3.09 -4.00 -4.68
CA LEU A 254 3.76 -4.80 -5.70
C LEU A 254 4.79 -5.75 -5.09
N ARG A 255 5.61 -5.28 -4.14
CA ARG A 255 6.56 -6.12 -3.40
C ARG A 255 5.87 -7.23 -2.62
N ARG A 256 4.79 -6.89 -1.92
CA ARG A 256 3.98 -7.88 -1.20
C ARG A 256 3.46 -8.97 -2.13
N ARG A 257 2.99 -8.58 -3.31
CA ARG A 257 2.45 -9.51 -4.30
C ARG A 257 3.53 -10.42 -4.88
N ARG A 258 4.68 -9.86 -5.29
CA ARG A 258 5.84 -10.65 -5.75
C ARG A 258 6.24 -11.70 -4.72
N LEU A 259 6.39 -11.30 -3.46
CA LEU A 259 6.70 -12.23 -2.38
C LEU A 259 5.67 -13.37 -2.29
N LEU A 260 4.37 -13.06 -2.32
CA LEU A 260 3.31 -14.06 -2.23
C LEU A 260 3.17 -14.95 -3.47
N ASP A 261 3.59 -14.45 -4.63
CA ASP A 261 3.64 -15.20 -5.89
C ASP A 261 4.95 -16.03 -6.01
N GLY A 262 5.90 -15.85 -5.07
CA GLY A 262 7.20 -16.53 -5.06
C GLY A 262 8.21 -15.93 -6.04
N GLU A 263 7.96 -14.70 -6.50
CA GLU A 263 8.87 -13.91 -7.34
C GLU A 263 9.90 -13.17 -6.48
N ASP A 264 11.05 -12.85 -7.08
CA ASP A 264 12.09 -12.08 -6.41
C ASP A 264 11.60 -10.64 -6.12
N VAL A 265 11.72 -10.20 -4.87
CA VAL A 265 11.22 -8.88 -4.44
C VAL A 265 12.10 -7.75 -4.99
N ASP A 266 13.39 -8.02 -5.19
CA ASP A 266 14.40 -7.04 -5.61
C ASP A 266 14.58 -6.95 -7.14
N ASP A 267 13.92 -7.81 -7.92
CA ASP A 267 13.87 -7.71 -9.39
C ASP A 267 12.92 -6.57 -9.82
N VAL A 268 13.27 -5.35 -9.44
CA VAL A 268 12.74 -4.14 -10.07
C VAL A 268 13.50 -4.00 -11.37
N GLY A 269 12.95 -4.54 -12.45
CA GLY A 269 13.55 -4.53 -13.78
C GLY A 269 14.31 -3.25 -14.08
N ASP A 270 15.63 -3.33 -13.95
CA ASP A 270 16.62 -2.32 -14.36
C ASP A 270 16.75 -2.25 -15.89
N ASP A 271 15.68 -2.65 -16.61
CA ASP A 271 15.55 -2.60 -18.08
C ASP A 271 14.95 -1.25 -18.52
N VAL A 272 15.36 -0.16 -17.86
CA VAL A 272 15.29 1.19 -18.41
C VAL A 272 16.72 1.57 -18.78
N GLY A 273 17.08 1.29 -20.03
CA GLY A 273 18.41 1.50 -20.58
C GLY A 273 19.01 2.86 -20.26
N ASP A 274 20.03 2.88 -19.40
CA ASP A 274 21.06 3.91 -19.40
C ASP A 274 22.14 3.47 -20.40
N GLU A 275 21.86 3.63 -21.69
CA GLU A 275 22.92 3.76 -22.70
C GLU A 275 23.72 5.03 -22.37
N ARG A 276 24.68 4.92 -21.45
CA ARG A 276 25.76 5.90 -21.34
C ARG A 276 26.87 5.54 -22.33
N PRO A 277 27.09 6.35 -23.38
CA PRO A 277 28.18 6.12 -24.29
C PRO A 277 29.49 6.61 -23.66
N GLY A 278 30.48 5.71 -23.63
CA GLY A 278 31.89 6.06 -23.73
C GLY A 278 32.53 6.69 -22.49
N ARG A 279 33.18 5.85 -21.68
CA ARG A 279 34.41 6.29 -21.01
C ARG A 279 35.54 5.32 -21.34
N ALA A 280 36.45 5.86 -22.12
CA ALA A 280 37.58 5.19 -22.73
C ALA A 280 38.49 4.50 -21.71
N GLU A 281 38.99 3.36 -22.16
CA GLU A 281 40.20 2.70 -21.72
C GLU A 281 41.32 3.69 -21.40
N LYS A 282 41.92 3.54 -20.22
CA LYS A 282 43.33 3.86 -20.00
C LYS A 282 43.91 2.82 -19.05
N SER A 283 44.77 1.96 -19.62
CA SER A 283 45.61 1.07 -18.85
C SER A 283 46.76 1.83 -18.18
N GLU A 284 47.16 1.24 -17.06
CA GLU A 284 48.50 1.17 -16.47
C GLU A 284 49.25 2.47 -16.12
N THR A 285 49.56 2.61 -14.82
CA THR A 285 50.92 2.35 -14.33
C THR A 285 50.90 2.13 -12.82
N ALA A 286 51.64 1.11 -12.40
CA ALA A 286 51.92 0.78 -11.01
C ALA A 286 52.85 1.83 -10.37
N ASP A 287 52.63 2.13 -9.09
CA ASP A 287 53.73 2.27 -8.14
C ASP A 287 53.25 2.15 -6.68
N LEU A 288 54.18 1.70 -5.86
CA LEU A 288 54.03 1.08 -4.55
C LEU A 288 53.84 2.05 -3.37
N SER A 289 53.42 1.45 -2.25
CA SER A 289 53.63 1.84 -0.85
C SER A 289 52.61 2.78 -0.18
N GLY A 290 52.04 2.28 0.92
CA GLY A 290 51.15 2.99 1.83
C GLY A 290 50.38 2.00 2.69
N GLU A 291 51.04 1.54 3.76
CA GLU A 291 50.42 0.86 4.91
C GLU A 291 49.28 1.70 5.52
N ASP A 292 48.44 1.04 6.32
CA ASP A 292 47.35 1.55 7.17
C ASP A 292 45.96 1.65 6.52
N ALA A 293 45.26 0.51 6.41
CA ALA A 293 43.80 0.41 6.62
C ALA A 293 43.33 -1.06 6.61
N GLU A 294 43.43 -1.75 7.76
CA GLU A 294 42.64 -2.96 8.04
C GLU A 294 41.84 -2.71 9.32
N ASP A 295 40.54 -2.46 9.12
CA ASP A 295 39.40 -3.03 9.86
C ASP A 295 38.20 -2.11 9.62
N GLY A 296 37.67 -2.23 8.41
CA GLY A 296 36.37 -1.71 8.00
C GLY A 296 35.64 -2.81 7.23
N GLU A 297 35.54 -3.99 7.85
CA GLU A 297 34.56 -5.00 7.45
C GLU A 297 33.14 -4.47 7.71
N ASP A 298 32.24 -4.93 6.84
CA ASP A 298 30.79 -4.77 6.85
C ASP A 298 30.30 -3.40 6.33
N GLY A 299 30.14 -3.19 5.02
CA GLY A 299 29.39 -4.07 4.12
C GLY A 299 27.99 -3.51 4.02
N ASP A 300 27.80 -2.60 3.07
CA ASP A 300 26.56 -2.15 2.43
C ASP A 300 25.24 -2.68 3.04
N GLY A 301 25.00 -2.34 4.30
CA GLY A 301 23.77 -2.65 5.01
C GLY A 301 22.73 -1.67 4.53
N ALA A 302 22.24 -1.85 3.30
CA ALA A 302 20.86 -1.50 3.04
C ALA A 302 20.07 -2.17 4.16
N GLU A 303 19.41 -1.38 5.02
CA GLU A 303 18.44 -1.94 5.94
C GLU A 303 17.44 -2.70 5.07
N ASP A 304 17.56 -4.03 5.03
CA ASP A 304 16.67 -4.86 4.24
C ASP A 304 15.23 -4.47 4.61
N ASP A 305 14.49 -4.00 3.61
CA ASP A 305 13.07 -3.73 3.75
C ASP A 305 12.35 -5.01 4.22
N LEU A 306 11.21 -4.86 4.86
CA LEU A 306 10.41 -5.94 5.43
C LEU A 306 10.24 -7.13 4.47
N TYR A 307 9.98 -6.87 3.19
CA TYR A 307 9.75 -7.92 2.20
C TYR A 307 11.02 -8.69 1.83
N GLY A 308 12.19 -8.02 1.78
CA GLY A 308 13.48 -8.69 1.60
C GLY A 308 13.83 -9.56 2.80
N LEU A 309 13.57 -9.09 4.02
CA LEU A 309 13.72 -9.89 5.24
C LEU A 309 12.80 -11.12 5.25
N LEU A 310 11.56 -10.99 4.77
CA LEU A 310 10.61 -12.10 4.66
C LEU A 310 11.04 -13.13 3.60
N GLN A 311 11.61 -12.69 2.48
CA GLN A 311 12.17 -13.57 1.44
C GLN A 311 13.37 -14.36 1.98
N ARG A 312 14.34 -13.69 2.63
CA ARG A 312 15.47 -14.37 3.28
C ARG A 312 15.01 -15.38 4.34
N ALA A 313 14.01 -15.01 5.14
CA ALA A 313 13.40 -15.94 6.08
C ALA A 313 12.75 -17.15 5.38
N ALA A 314 12.06 -16.94 4.26
CA ALA A 314 11.50 -18.01 3.43
C ALA A 314 12.59 -18.96 2.90
N GLU A 315 13.79 -18.44 2.61
CA GLU A 315 14.95 -19.22 2.19
C GLU A 315 15.62 -19.99 3.34
N GLY A 316 15.22 -19.74 4.58
CA GLY A 316 15.75 -20.38 5.78
C GLY A 316 16.90 -19.62 6.44
N ASP A 317 17.12 -18.36 6.08
CA ASP A 317 18.13 -17.52 6.71
C ASP A 317 17.72 -17.11 8.13
N THR A 318 18.42 -17.69 9.11
CA THR A 318 18.17 -17.41 10.53
C THR A 318 18.60 -16.01 10.97
N SER A 319 19.48 -15.34 10.20
CA SER A 319 19.93 -13.99 10.53
C SER A 319 18.85 -12.92 10.30
N ALA A 320 17.91 -13.17 9.37
CA ALA A 320 16.79 -12.29 9.07
C ALA A 320 15.80 -12.14 10.25
N VAL A 321 15.76 -13.11 11.17
CA VAL A 321 14.82 -13.13 12.31
C VAL A 321 14.93 -11.86 13.16
N LYS A 322 16.16 -11.38 13.41
CA LYS A 322 16.37 -10.17 14.21
C LYS A 322 15.84 -8.92 13.51
N GLY A 323 16.04 -8.80 12.20
CA GLY A 323 15.47 -7.70 11.40
C GLY A 323 13.95 -7.72 11.42
N LEU A 324 13.35 -8.89 11.23
CA LEU A 324 11.89 -9.07 11.28
C LEU A 324 11.28 -8.70 12.63
N GLU A 325 11.98 -8.90 13.76
CA GLU A 325 11.49 -8.45 15.07
C GLU A 325 11.33 -6.93 15.17
N TYR A 326 12.11 -6.15 14.39
CA TYR A 326 12.01 -4.69 14.34
C TYR A 326 11.02 -4.20 13.29
N ALA A 327 10.96 -4.86 12.12
CA ALA A 327 10.13 -4.42 11.00
C ALA A 327 8.66 -4.85 11.10
N LEU A 328 8.37 -6.00 11.73
CA LEU A 328 7.02 -6.54 11.79
C LEU A 328 6.11 -5.79 12.79
N PRO A 329 4.80 -5.68 12.48
CA PRO A 329 3.80 -5.30 13.46
C PRO A 329 3.83 -6.21 14.71
N ARG A 330 3.52 -5.64 15.88
CA ARG A 330 3.65 -6.33 17.18
C ARG A 330 2.97 -7.71 17.25
N TYR A 331 1.80 -7.87 16.62
CA TYR A 331 1.08 -9.14 16.63
C TYR A 331 1.78 -10.23 15.79
N LEU A 332 2.50 -9.85 14.73
CA LEU A 332 3.32 -10.76 13.92
C LEU A 332 4.66 -11.05 14.60
N VAL A 333 5.22 -10.10 15.35
CA VAL A 333 6.41 -10.37 16.19
C VAL A 333 6.11 -11.46 17.22
N LEU A 334 4.92 -11.46 17.83
CA LEU A 334 4.52 -12.55 18.74
C LEU A 334 4.47 -13.90 18.02
N ARG A 335 4.05 -13.91 16.75
CA ARG A 335 4.00 -15.12 15.92
C ARG A 335 5.40 -15.60 15.53
N LEU A 336 6.28 -14.68 15.13
CA LEU A 336 7.70 -14.98 14.89
C LEU A 336 8.38 -15.55 16.14
N ARG A 337 8.05 -15.04 17.33
CA ARG A 337 8.53 -15.62 18.59
C ARG A 337 8.03 -17.04 18.81
N GLN A 338 6.78 -17.36 18.46
CA GLN A 338 6.29 -18.74 18.51
C GLN A 338 7.05 -19.66 17.53
N VAL A 339 7.45 -19.17 16.36
CA VAL A 339 8.33 -19.92 15.43
C VAL A 339 9.66 -20.23 16.11
N ARG A 340 10.29 -19.24 16.75
CA ARG A 340 11.58 -19.40 17.45
C ARG A 340 11.48 -20.29 18.68
N ASP A 341 10.48 -20.06 19.54
CA ASP A 341 10.29 -20.82 20.78
C ASP A 341 9.92 -22.27 20.48
N GLY A 342 9.15 -22.50 19.41
CA GLY A 342 8.84 -23.84 18.93
C GLY A 342 10.08 -24.62 18.48
N ALA A 343 11.09 -23.96 17.91
CA ALA A 343 12.36 -24.59 17.53
C ALA A 343 13.16 -25.12 18.74
N LEU A 344 12.98 -24.54 19.93
CA LEU A 344 13.61 -25.06 21.16
C LEU A 344 13.01 -26.40 21.60
N THR A 345 11.74 -26.65 21.27
CA THR A 345 10.99 -27.83 21.73
C THR A 345 10.67 -28.83 20.62
N GLY A 346 10.80 -28.43 19.35
CA GLY A 346 10.30 -29.19 18.21
C GLY A 346 8.78 -29.30 18.20
N ASN A 347 8.08 -28.25 18.64
CA ASN A 347 6.62 -28.22 18.68
C ASN A 347 6.09 -26.81 18.36
N TRP A 348 5.14 -26.73 17.44
CA TRP A 348 4.58 -25.47 16.96
C TRP A 348 3.05 -25.51 16.91
N PRO A 349 2.39 -24.35 17.01
CA PRO A 349 0.97 -24.20 16.70
C PRO A 349 0.59 -24.76 15.31
N ALA A 350 -0.64 -25.28 15.18
CA ALA A 350 -1.11 -25.93 13.97
C ALA A 350 -1.15 -25.01 12.75
N ASP A 351 -1.42 -23.73 12.96
CA ASP A 351 -1.43 -22.69 11.93
C ASP A 351 -0.02 -22.37 11.40
N ILE A 352 1.01 -22.40 12.27
CA ILE A 352 2.42 -22.26 11.84
C ILE A 352 2.85 -23.51 11.06
N LEU A 353 2.45 -24.70 11.51
CA LEU A 353 2.77 -25.95 10.80
C LEU A 353 2.11 -26.04 9.41
N ALA A 354 0.95 -25.41 9.24
CA ALA A 354 0.26 -25.36 7.96
C ALA A 354 0.93 -24.43 6.94
N ASP A 355 1.72 -23.45 7.40
CA ASP A 355 2.46 -22.53 6.53
C ASP A 355 3.76 -23.15 6.02
N ARG A 356 3.71 -23.69 4.81
CA ARG A 356 4.84 -24.36 4.16
C ARG A 356 6.02 -23.42 3.93
N GLY A 357 5.78 -22.13 3.76
CA GLY A 357 6.85 -21.16 3.55
C GLY A 357 7.71 -20.87 4.78
N LEU A 358 7.26 -21.29 5.97
CA LEU A 358 8.07 -21.24 7.18
C LEU A 358 8.93 -22.48 7.39
N TRP A 359 8.72 -23.56 6.64
CA TRP A 359 9.36 -24.84 6.94
C TRP A 359 10.89 -24.80 6.81
N ARG A 360 11.41 -23.99 5.88
CA ARG A 360 12.87 -23.76 5.73
C ARG A 360 13.45 -23.07 6.94
N LEU A 361 12.85 -21.97 7.37
CA LEU A 361 13.26 -21.27 8.59
C LEU A 361 13.15 -22.17 9.83
N MET A 362 12.02 -22.87 9.98
CA MET A 362 11.81 -23.78 11.11
C MET A 362 12.85 -24.90 11.13
N SER A 363 13.16 -25.48 9.97
CA SER A 363 14.18 -26.53 9.86
C SER A 363 15.59 -26.00 10.09
N ALA A 364 15.88 -24.74 9.77
CA ALA A 364 17.17 -24.12 10.03
C ALA A 364 17.36 -23.77 11.52
N LEU A 365 16.28 -23.38 12.20
CA LEU A 365 16.29 -23.05 13.63
C LEU A 365 16.28 -24.30 14.53
N TRP A 366 15.76 -25.43 14.05
CA TRP A 366 15.56 -26.62 14.85
C TRP A 366 16.54 -27.74 14.49
N GLU A 367 17.38 -28.12 15.46
CA GLU A 367 18.22 -29.31 15.40
C GLU A 367 17.64 -30.45 16.26
N PRO A 368 17.07 -31.51 15.67
CA PRO A 368 16.54 -32.64 16.43
C PRO A 368 17.65 -33.40 17.17
N LYS A 369 17.55 -33.44 18.51
CA LYS A 369 18.47 -34.23 19.36
C LYS A 369 18.07 -35.69 19.51
N ALA A 370 16.84 -36.03 19.15
CA ALA A 370 16.23 -37.34 19.27
C ALA A 370 15.36 -37.63 18.04
N ALA A 371 14.97 -38.90 17.87
CA ALA A 371 14.12 -39.31 16.78
C ALA A 371 12.80 -38.52 16.78
N VAL A 372 12.47 -37.96 15.62
CA VAL A 372 11.29 -37.14 15.36
C VAL A 372 10.12 -38.05 15.03
N SER A 373 8.97 -37.80 15.66
CA SER A 373 7.75 -38.55 15.36
C SER A 373 7.09 -37.99 14.09
N PRO A 374 7.01 -38.75 12.98
CA PRO A 374 6.42 -38.27 11.73
C PRO A 374 4.90 -38.05 11.84
N ARG A 375 4.23 -38.71 12.80
CA ARG A 375 2.78 -38.63 13.02
C ARG A 375 2.30 -37.25 13.51
N ARG A 376 3.21 -36.37 13.94
CA ARG A 376 2.86 -35.05 14.50
C ARG A 376 2.30 -34.11 13.45
N SER A 377 2.96 -34.01 12.30
CA SER A 377 2.52 -33.21 11.16
C SER A 377 3.35 -33.55 9.91
N PRO A 378 2.91 -33.13 8.71
CA PRO A 378 3.67 -33.28 7.48
C PRO A 378 5.09 -32.70 7.55
N PHE A 379 5.27 -31.54 8.21
CA PHE A 379 6.59 -30.95 8.48
C PHE A 379 7.49 -31.91 9.26
N HIS A 380 6.97 -32.51 10.34
CA HIS A 380 7.74 -33.45 11.16
C HIS A 380 8.08 -34.73 10.41
N ALA A 381 7.20 -35.20 9.51
CA ALA A 381 7.51 -36.34 8.64
C ALA A 381 8.66 -36.03 7.68
N MET A 382 8.68 -34.84 7.09
CA MET A 382 9.77 -34.37 6.22
C MET A 382 11.10 -34.24 7.00
N VAL A 383 11.08 -33.59 8.17
CA VAL A 383 12.27 -33.46 9.01
C VAL A 383 12.76 -34.83 9.51
N ALA A 384 11.85 -35.73 9.88
CA ALA A 384 12.18 -37.11 10.24
C ALA A 384 12.89 -37.84 9.09
N LEU A 385 12.40 -37.69 7.86
CA LEU A 385 13.00 -38.28 6.66
C LEU A 385 14.42 -37.75 6.42
N ARG A 386 14.61 -36.42 6.45
CA ARG A 386 15.92 -35.79 6.31
C ARG A 386 16.86 -36.23 7.45
N HIS A 387 16.38 -36.23 8.69
CA HIS A 387 17.17 -36.65 9.85
C HIS A 387 17.63 -38.11 9.75
N ALA A 388 16.80 -39.02 9.22
CA ALA A 388 17.19 -40.41 8.96
C ALA A 388 18.32 -40.49 7.93
N TYR A 389 18.17 -39.79 6.80
CA TYR A 389 19.15 -39.78 5.72
C TYR A 389 20.47 -39.11 6.13
N ASP A 390 20.41 -37.99 6.83
CA ASP A 390 21.59 -37.31 7.38
C ASP A 390 22.32 -38.19 8.40
N SER A 391 21.58 -38.93 9.24
CA SER A 391 22.16 -39.91 10.17
C SER A 391 22.84 -41.06 9.45
N LEU A 392 22.29 -41.53 8.33
CA LEU A 392 22.93 -42.55 7.47
C LEU A 392 24.21 -42.01 6.83
N CYS A 393 24.18 -40.79 6.29
CA CYS A 393 25.36 -40.13 5.74
C CYS A 393 26.43 -39.89 6.82
N ALA A 394 26.04 -39.52 8.03
CA ALA A 394 26.97 -39.35 9.16
C ALA A 394 27.52 -40.69 9.69
N GLY A 395 26.98 -41.83 9.26
CA GLY A 395 27.35 -43.15 9.76
C GLY A 395 26.78 -43.48 11.14
N ASP A 396 25.86 -42.68 11.69
CA ASP A 396 25.17 -42.94 12.96
C ASP A 396 24.00 -43.92 12.73
N LEU A 397 24.36 -45.18 12.51
CA LEU A 397 23.39 -46.25 12.20
C LEU A 397 22.38 -46.47 13.33
N LYS A 398 22.73 -46.16 14.58
CA LYS A 398 21.82 -46.32 15.72
C LYS A 398 20.70 -45.29 15.66
N ARG A 399 21.03 -44.02 15.41
CA ARG A 399 20.01 -42.97 15.23
C ARG A 399 19.20 -43.18 13.97
N ALA A 400 19.86 -43.54 12.86
CA ALA A 400 19.19 -43.83 11.61
C ALA A 400 18.12 -44.93 11.77
N ARG A 401 18.45 -46.05 12.43
CA ARG A 401 17.48 -47.13 12.72
C ARG A 401 16.27 -46.64 13.51
N ALA A 402 16.52 -45.97 14.64
CA ALA A 402 15.45 -45.47 15.48
C ALA A 402 14.50 -44.51 14.72
N GLN A 403 15.04 -43.71 13.81
CA GLN A 403 14.24 -42.80 12.99
C GLN A 403 13.48 -43.52 11.85
N VAL A 404 14.13 -44.46 11.16
CA VAL A 404 13.54 -45.23 10.06
C VAL A 404 12.42 -46.14 10.54
N GLU A 405 12.55 -46.76 11.71
CA GLU A 405 11.47 -47.56 12.33
C GLU A 405 10.19 -46.72 12.48
N LEU A 406 10.31 -45.49 13.01
CA LEU A 406 9.16 -44.59 13.17
C LEU A 406 8.54 -44.15 11.83
N LEU A 407 9.36 -43.98 10.78
CA LEU A 407 8.89 -43.62 9.44
C LEU A 407 8.16 -44.78 8.76
N VAL A 408 8.70 -46.00 8.88
CA VAL A 408 8.09 -47.20 8.32
C VAL A 408 6.75 -47.53 9.00
N GLU A 409 6.64 -47.30 10.31
CA GLU A 409 5.37 -47.44 11.06
C GLU A 409 4.33 -46.35 10.74
N HIS A 410 4.67 -45.35 9.92
CA HIS A 410 3.80 -44.24 9.56
C HIS A 410 3.11 -44.49 8.20
N GLU A 411 2.03 -45.27 8.22
CA GLU A 411 1.28 -45.67 7.01
C GLU A 411 0.59 -44.49 6.28
N GLN A 412 0.35 -43.37 6.96
CA GLN A 412 -0.35 -42.20 6.40
C GLN A 412 0.59 -41.16 5.78
N GLY A 413 1.87 -41.48 5.63
CA GLY A 413 2.86 -40.57 5.05
C GLY A 413 2.66 -40.35 3.55
N GLU A 414 3.28 -39.30 3.03
CA GLU A 414 3.34 -39.05 1.58
C GLU A 414 4.02 -40.23 0.86
N PRO A 415 3.50 -40.71 -0.28
CA PRO A 415 4.04 -41.89 -0.96
C PRO A 415 5.54 -41.81 -1.26
N ARG A 416 6.04 -40.60 -1.60
CA ARG A 416 7.46 -40.34 -1.84
C ARG A 416 8.31 -40.56 -0.59
N HIS A 417 7.88 -40.04 0.56
CA HIS A 417 8.57 -40.23 1.83
C HIS A 417 8.54 -41.70 2.27
N ASN A 418 7.41 -42.38 2.06
CA ASN A 418 7.27 -43.80 2.42
C ASN A 418 8.22 -44.68 1.59
N ALA A 419 8.35 -44.42 0.28
CA ALA A 419 9.29 -45.13 -0.58
C ALA A 419 10.74 -44.98 -0.08
N GLU A 420 11.15 -43.77 0.31
CA GLU A 420 12.47 -43.53 0.88
C GLU A 420 12.67 -44.20 2.24
N ALA A 421 11.66 -44.16 3.12
CA ALA A 421 11.72 -44.84 4.41
C ALA A 421 11.93 -46.35 4.25
N TRP A 422 11.21 -46.99 3.32
CA TRP A 422 11.39 -48.40 2.99
C TRP A 422 12.76 -48.68 2.35
N ASN A 423 13.26 -47.79 1.49
CA ASN A 423 14.60 -47.94 0.91
C ASN A 423 15.72 -47.82 1.96
N MET A 424 15.60 -46.87 2.90
CA MET A 424 16.51 -46.74 4.04
C MET A 424 16.44 -47.95 4.97
N SER A 425 15.24 -48.49 5.21
CA SER A 425 15.05 -49.73 5.97
C SER A 425 15.73 -50.92 5.30
N ALA A 426 15.58 -51.04 3.97
CA ALA A 426 16.26 -52.07 3.19
C ALA A 426 17.78 -51.94 3.26
N TYR A 427 18.32 -50.71 3.18
CA TYR A 427 19.74 -50.45 3.30
C TYR A 427 20.28 -50.87 4.68
N LEU A 428 19.59 -50.50 5.76
CA LEU A 428 19.96 -50.90 7.13
C LEU A 428 19.92 -52.42 7.32
N ALA A 429 18.88 -53.09 6.81
CA ALA A 429 18.78 -54.55 6.86
C ALA A 429 19.89 -55.25 6.04
N LEU A 430 20.28 -54.66 4.90
CA LEU A 430 21.42 -55.11 4.11
C LEU A 430 22.74 -55.01 4.89
N LEU A 431 22.97 -53.93 5.65
CA LEU A 431 24.17 -53.79 6.50
C LEU A 431 24.22 -54.85 7.61
N ASP A 432 23.07 -55.32 8.10
CA ASP A 432 22.95 -56.41 9.06
C ASP A 432 23.00 -57.82 8.43
N GLU A 433 23.27 -57.92 7.11
CA GLU A 433 23.20 -59.15 6.32
C GLU A 433 21.84 -59.86 6.38
N ASN A 434 20.77 -59.14 6.72
CA ASN A 434 19.40 -59.61 6.67
C ASN A 434 18.78 -59.38 5.28
N LEU A 435 19.19 -60.21 4.31
CA LEU A 435 18.77 -60.07 2.92
C LEU A 435 17.26 -60.26 2.71
N ASP A 436 16.63 -61.18 3.45
CA ASP A 436 15.19 -61.41 3.35
C ASP A 436 14.41 -60.19 3.85
N GLY A 437 14.83 -59.59 4.97
CA GLY A 437 14.23 -58.35 5.48
C GLY A 437 14.43 -57.17 4.52
N ALA A 438 15.61 -57.06 3.91
CA ALA A 438 15.90 -56.00 2.94
C ALA A 438 15.03 -56.12 1.66
N LEU A 439 14.82 -57.35 1.16
CA LEU A 439 13.94 -57.60 0.02
C LEU A 439 12.47 -57.30 0.35
N VAL A 440 11.99 -57.70 1.53
CA VAL A 440 10.64 -57.39 2.00
C VAL A 440 10.42 -55.88 2.06
N ALA A 441 11.39 -55.13 2.60
CA ALA A 441 11.31 -53.67 2.65
C ALA A 441 11.20 -53.05 1.25
N LEU A 442 12.02 -53.48 0.28
CA LEU A 442 11.94 -52.96 -1.10
C LEU A 442 10.66 -53.37 -1.84
N HIS A 443 10.04 -54.50 -1.49
CA HIS A 443 8.74 -54.89 -2.05
C HIS A 443 7.59 -53.99 -1.61
N ASN A 444 7.74 -53.29 -0.47
CA ASN A 444 6.77 -52.30 -0.01
C ASN A 444 6.90 -50.94 -0.72
N VAL A 445 7.90 -50.77 -1.58
CA VAL A 445 8.00 -49.59 -2.46
C VAL A 445 7.05 -49.79 -3.64
N ASP A 446 6.07 -48.88 -3.78
CA ASP A 446 5.05 -48.93 -4.83
C ASP A 446 5.69 -48.94 -6.23
N GLU A 447 5.26 -49.87 -7.08
CA GLU A 447 5.79 -50.02 -8.45
C GLU A 447 5.34 -48.89 -9.39
N SER A 448 4.29 -48.15 -9.02
CA SER A 448 3.83 -46.95 -9.72
C SER A 448 4.63 -45.68 -9.36
N HIS A 449 5.55 -45.77 -8.38
CA HIS A 449 6.36 -44.65 -7.95
C HIS A 449 7.38 -44.24 -9.04
N PRO A 450 7.66 -42.94 -9.25
CA PRO A 450 8.67 -42.49 -10.23
C PRO A 450 10.06 -43.11 -10.01
N ALA A 451 10.40 -43.40 -8.75
CA ALA A 451 11.67 -44.01 -8.35
C ALA A 451 11.66 -45.55 -8.34
N ALA A 452 10.60 -46.21 -8.84
CA ALA A 452 10.46 -47.66 -8.83
C ALA A 452 11.56 -48.39 -9.63
N GLU A 453 12.14 -47.76 -10.65
CA GLU A 453 13.30 -48.29 -11.39
C GLU A 453 14.53 -48.48 -10.49
N LEU A 454 14.84 -47.48 -9.66
CA LEU A 454 15.97 -47.54 -8.72
C LEU A 454 15.69 -48.54 -7.57
N ALA A 455 14.44 -48.64 -7.13
CA ALA A 455 14.03 -49.69 -6.20
C ALA A 455 14.19 -51.10 -6.82
N ARG A 456 13.82 -51.28 -8.10
CA ARG A 456 14.05 -52.54 -8.86
C ARG A 456 15.53 -52.85 -9.01
N HIS A 457 16.34 -51.84 -9.29
CA HIS A 457 17.80 -51.98 -9.30
C HIS A 457 18.33 -52.50 -7.95
N ASN A 458 17.92 -51.88 -6.84
CA ASN A 458 18.30 -52.33 -5.50
C ASN A 458 17.81 -53.76 -5.20
N ARG A 459 16.60 -54.13 -5.64
CA ARG A 459 16.08 -55.51 -5.53
C ARG A 459 16.98 -56.50 -6.28
N HIS A 460 17.32 -56.20 -7.52
CA HIS A 460 18.18 -57.05 -8.35
C HIS A 460 19.57 -57.26 -7.72
N LEU A 461 20.16 -56.20 -7.15
CA LEU A 461 21.41 -56.29 -6.41
C LEU A 461 21.31 -57.26 -5.22
N LEU A 462 20.23 -57.17 -4.43
CA LEU A 462 20.01 -58.05 -3.28
C LEU A 462 19.78 -59.52 -3.68
N GLU A 463 19.03 -59.76 -4.75
CA GLU A 463 18.81 -61.10 -5.31
C GLU A 463 20.13 -61.70 -5.82
N GLY A 464 20.93 -60.93 -6.55
CA GLY A 464 22.27 -61.32 -6.97
C GLY A 464 23.16 -61.68 -5.78
N ARG A 465 23.13 -60.87 -4.71
CA ARG A 465 23.88 -61.13 -3.47
C ARG A 465 23.42 -62.40 -2.76
N ARG A 466 22.12 -62.70 -2.77
CA ARG A 466 21.52 -63.88 -2.14
C ARG A 466 22.04 -65.19 -2.76
N THR A 467 22.28 -65.20 -4.07
CA THR A 467 22.79 -66.38 -4.80
C THR A 467 24.28 -66.63 -4.59
N ARG A 468 25.06 -65.63 -4.15
CA ARG A 468 26.49 -65.76 -3.85
C ARG A 468 26.72 -66.33 -2.44
N ALA A 469 27.72 -67.20 -2.31
CA ALA A 469 28.16 -67.70 -1.01
C ALA A 469 28.67 -66.55 -0.13
N ARG A 470 28.44 -66.61 1.19
CA ARG A 470 28.72 -65.49 2.12
C ARG A 470 30.16 -64.97 2.04
N ASN A 471 31.13 -65.86 1.83
CA ASN A 471 32.55 -65.51 1.78
C ASN A 471 32.96 -64.81 0.47
N ASP A 472 32.18 -64.96 -0.60
CA ASP A 472 32.46 -64.38 -1.92
C ASP A 472 31.73 -63.05 -2.14
N ARG A 473 31.00 -62.57 -1.11
CA ARG A 473 30.26 -61.31 -1.18
C ARG A 473 31.20 -60.14 -0.95
N THR A 474 31.11 -59.15 -1.83
CA THR A 474 31.68 -57.81 -1.62
C THR A 474 31.00 -57.12 -0.43
N HIS A 475 31.62 -56.10 0.14
CA HIS A 475 31.03 -55.37 1.27
C HIS A 475 29.67 -54.75 0.90
N PRO A 476 28.61 -54.89 1.72
CA PRO A 476 27.23 -54.57 1.33
C PRO A 476 26.91 -53.07 1.22
N SER A 477 27.68 -52.20 1.88
CA SER A 477 27.44 -50.76 1.88
C SER A 477 27.64 -50.10 0.52
N ASN A 478 26.99 -48.96 0.33
CA ASN A 478 27.32 -48.03 -0.75
C ASN A 478 28.60 -47.27 -0.35
N PRO A 479 29.67 -47.32 -1.18
CA PRO A 479 30.94 -46.72 -0.82
C PRO A 479 30.92 -45.18 -0.76
N TYR A 480 29.94 -44.51 -1.38
CA TYR A 480 29.76 -43.05 -1.22
C TYR A 480 29.22 -42.70 0.17
N LEU A 481 28.26 -43.49 0.68
CA LEU A 481 27.73 -43.32 2.03
C LEU A 481 28.78 -43.62 3.10
N GLU A 482 29.73 -44.53 2.85
CA GLU A 482 30.89 -44.74 3.73
C GLU A 482 31.79 -43.50 3.85
N LEU A 483 31.76 -42.60 2.87
CA LEU A 483 32.47 -41.31 2.90
C LEU A 483 31.57 -40.17 3.44
N GLY A 484 30.33 -40.49 3.80
CA GLY A 484 29.29 -39.54 4.20
C GLY A 484 28.83 -38.62 3.08
N LEU A 485 28.77 -39.16 1.86
CA LEU A 485 28.36 -38.42 0.68
C LEU A 485 27.16 -39.08 -0.02
N PRO A 486 26.32 -38.29 -0.71
CA PRO A 486 25.31 -38.81 -1.61
C PRO A 486 25.91 -39.72 -2.69
N HIS A 487 25.12 -40.69 -3.16
CA HIS A 487 25.51 -41.58 -4.25
C HIS A 487 25.99 -40.77 -5.48
N ARG A 488 27.15 -41.14 -6.04
CA ARG A 488 27.81 -40.46 -7.19
C ARG A 488 28.22 -39.01 -6.94
N SER A 489 28.43 -38.59 -5.69
CA SER A 489 28.95 -37.26 -5.40
C SER A 489 30.30 -36.99 -6.10
N PRO A 490 30.46 -35.87 -6.85
CA PRO A 490 31.68 -35.57 -7.59
C PRO A 490 32.86 -35.18 -6.69
N VAL A 491 32.58 -34.76 -5.44
CA VAL A 491 33.59 -34.28 -4.49
C VAL A 491 34.19 -35.39 -3.62
N TRP A 492 33.92 -36.66 -3.95
CA TRP A 492 34.33 -37.79 -3.12
C TRP A 492 35.84 -37.90 -2.91
N LYS A 493 36.66 -37.50 -3.90
CA LYS A 493 38.14 -37.52 -3.80
C LYS A 493 38.63 -36.56 -2.73
N GLN A 494 38.00 -35.39 -2.60
CA GLN A 494 38.35 -34.40 -1.57
C GLN A 494 37.96 -34.91 -0.19
N ARG A 495 36.70 -35.33 -0.03
CA ARG A 495 36.19 -35.85 1.24
C ARG A 495 37.00 -37.05 1.75
N TYR A 496 37.39 -37.96 0.86
CA TYR A 496 38.27 -39.08 1.20
C TYR A 496 39.61 -38.60 1.78
N ARG A 497 40.27 -37.60 1.16
CA ARG A 497 41.54 -37.05 1.67
C ARG A 497 41.36 -36.43 3.05
N ASP A 498 40.27 -35.71 3.26
CA ASP A 498 39.99 -35.06 4.55
C ASP A 498 39.76 -36.09 5.65
N LEU A 499 38.91 -37.10 5.40
CA LEU A 499 38.70 -38.21 6.33
C LEU A 499 39.99 -39.00 6.60
N ARG A 500 40.87 -39.17 5.61
CA ARG A 500 42.18 -39.83 5.83
C ARG A 500 43.14 -39.01 6.69
N ARG A 501 43.03 -37.69 6.70
CA ARG A 501 43.79 -36.82 7.61
C ARG A 501 43.20 -36.86 9.02
N GLU A 502 41.89 -36.84 9.14
CA GLU A 502 41.17 -36.91 10.42
C GLU A 502 41.43 -38.26 11.13
N PHE A 503 41.34 -39.37 10.40
CA PHE A 503 41.56 -40.73 10.91
C PHE A 503 42.96 -41.27 10.55
N ALA A 504 44.00 -40.44 10.67
CA ALA A 504 45.36 -40.83 10.30
C ALA A 504 45.88 -42.03 11.12
N ASP A 505 45.56 -42.06 12.41
CA ASP A 505 46.05 -43.06 13.37
C ASP A 505 45.11 -44.27 13.55
N ASP A 506 43.88 -44.19 13.03
CA ASP A 506 42.91 -45.29 13.08
C ASP A 506 43.08 -46.22 11.88
N ARG A 507 43.68 -47.39 12.11
CA ARG A 507 43.96 -48.39 11.07
C ARG A 507 42.69 -49.04 10.51
N GLU A 508 41.65 -49.19 11.32
CA GLU A 508 40.41 -49.84 10.90
C GLU A 508 39.61 -48.91 10.00
N GLU A 509 39.50 -47.64 10.40
CA GLU A 509 38.89 -46.59 9.61
C GLU A 509 39.67 -46.32 8.31
N ALA A 510 41.00 -46.26 8.38
CA ALA A 510 41.86 -46.18 7.19
C ALA A 510 41.58 -47.32 6.20
N ALA A 511 41.45 -48.55 6.68
CA ALA A 511 41.16 -49.71 5.85
C ALA A 511 39.76 -49.63 5.21
N ARG A 512 38.75 -49.18 5.96
CA ARG A 512 37.39 -48.93 5.47
C ARG A 512 37.40 -47.90 4.34
N LEU A 513 37.96 -46.72 4.58
CA LEU A 513 38.06 -45.63 3.60
C LEU A 513 38.82 -46.05 2.33
N ASN A 514 39.90 -46.82 2.47
CA ASN A 514 40.66 -47.35 1.33
C ASN A 514 39.86 -48.37 0.50
N ARG A 515 38.96 -49.14 1.12
CA ARG A 515 38.05 -50.05 0.38
C ARG A 515 36.99 -49.25 -0.36
N ALA A 516 36.37 -48.27 0.29
CA ALA A 516 35.36 -47.40 -0.33
C ALA A 516 35.93 -46.66 -1.56
N MET A 517 37.10 -46.01 -1.41
CA MET A 517 37.81 -45.36 -2.52
C MET A 517 38.06 -46.32 -3.69
N ARG A 518 38.61 -47.52 -3.44
CA ARG A 518 38.93 -48.48 -4.51
C ARG A 518 37.69 -48.92 -5.27
N ARG A 519 36.59 -49.16 -4.55
CA ARG A 519 35.29 -49.50 -5.17
C ARG A 519 34.79 -48.37 -6.07
N ILE A 520 34.84 -47.13 -5.59
CA ILE A 520 34.43 -45.96 -6.38
C ILE A 520 35.32 -45.81 -7.63
N GLN A 521 36.65 -45.90 -7.49
CA GLN A 521 37.57 -45.80 -8.63
C GLN A 521 37.33 -46.89 -9.68
N GLN A 522 37.08 -48.13 -9.24
CA GLN A 522 36.77 -49.23 -10.13
C GLN A 522 35.46 -49.00 -10.88
N ALA A 523 34.42 -48.52 -10.19
CA ALA A 523 33.15 -48.14 -10.81
C ALA A 523 33.31 -47.00 -11.82
N GLU A 524 34.08 -45.94 -11.48
CA GLU A 524 34.40 -44.84 -12.41
C GLU A 524 35.16 -45.34 -13.65
N GLN A 525 36.13 -46.25 -13.46
CA GLN A 525 36.94 -46.78 -14.56
C GLN A 525 36.13 -47.64 -15.54
N HIS A 526 35.14 -48.39 -15.04
CA HIS A 526 34.29 -49.27 -15.84
C HIS A 526 32.95 -48.65 -16.23
N GLU A 527 32.68 -47.42 -15.79
CA GLU A 527 31.38 -46.76 -15.91
C GLU A 527 30.21 -47.62 -15.40
N ASP A 528 30.47 -48.43 -14.37
CA ASP A 528 29.52 -49.41 -13.84
C ASP A 528 29.34 -49.25 -12.33
N TRP A 529 28.14 -48.82 -11.94
CA TRP A 529 27.70 -48.67 -10.55
C TRP A 529 26.65 -49.71 -10.16
N SER A 530 26.45 -50.75 -10.98
CA SER A 530 25.38 -51.72 -10.78
C SER A 530 25.48 -52.48 -9.46
N ASP A 531 26.71 -52.63 -8.95
CA ASP A 531 27.01 -53.28 -7.66
C ASP A 531 26.77 -52.37 -6.43
N PHE A 532 26.30 -51.13 -6.61
CA PHE A 532 26.05 -50.20 -5.49
C PHE A 532 24.56 -50.05 -5.19
N PHE A 533 24.24 -50.09 -3.90
CA PHE A 533 22.90 -49.77 -3.41
C PHE A 533 22.64 -48.27 -3.56
N VAL A 534 21.54 -47.90 -4.20
CA VAL A 534 21.18 -46.50 -4.47
C VAL A 534 20.35 -45.93 -3.33
N LEU A 535 20.81 -44.80 -2.78
CA LEU A 535 20.12 -44.02 -1.75
C LEU A 535 20.56 -42.54 -1.89
N PRO A 536 19.63 -41.56 -1.96
CA PRO A 536 18.16 -41.73 -2.00
C PRO A 536 17.67 -42.33 -3.34
N LEU A 537 16.40 -42.77 -3.40
CA LEU A 537 15.75 -43.13 -4.68
C LEU A 537 15.29 -41.87 -5.44
N ASP A 538 14.78 -40.87 -4.73
CA ASP A 538 14.30 -39.60 -5.24
C ASP A 538 14.86 -38.46 -4.38
N ALA A 539 15.76 -37.67 -4.96
CA ALA A 539 16.37 -36.54 -4.24
C ALA A 539 15.35 -35.43 -3.94
N GLU A 540 14.30 -35.28 -4.76
CA GLU A 540 13.28 -34.24 -4.55
C GLU A 540 12.40 -34.55 -3.34
N ALA A 541 12.34 -35.81 -2.88
CA ALA A 541 11.62 -36.20 -1.67
C ALA A 541 12.19 -35.56 -0.39
N PHE A 542 13.42 -35.01 -0.45
CA PHE A 542 14.09 -34.35 0.68
C PHE A 542 14.05 -32.82 0.59
N ARG A 543 13.50 -32.26 -0.49
CA ARG A 543 13.45 -30.83 -0.73
C ARG A 543 12.38 -30.20 0.16
N LEU A 544 12.77 -29.19 0.94
CA LEU A 544 11.81 -28.37 1.67
C LEU A 544 11.02 -27.49 0.69
N PRO A 545 9.74 -27.25 0.93
CA PRO A 545 8.92 -26.44 0.04
C PRO A 545 9.51 -25.04 -0.16
N ASP A 546 9.28 -24.49 -1.35
CA ASP A 546 9.74 -23.17 -1.79
C ASP A 546 8.59 -22.14 -1.72
N ASP A 547 7.48 -22.50 -1.07
CA ASP A 547 6.32 -21.64 -0.87
C ASP A 547 6.71 -20.36 -0.08
N PRO A 548 6.10 -19.20 -0.33
CA PRO A 548 6.35 -18.01 0.47
C PRO A 548 5.61 -18.05 1.82
N PRO A 549 6.15 -17.39 2.87
CA PRO A 549 5.57 -17.41 4.20
C PRO A 549 4.31 -16.56 4.24
N THR A 550 3.14 -17.17 4.33
CA THR A 550 1.85 -16.45 4.34
C THR A 550 1.48 -15.91 5.72
N THR A 551 1.97 -16.54 6.79
CA THR A 551 1.57 -16.26 8.17
C THR A 551 2.31 -15.09 8.81
N LEU A 552 3.46 -14.71 8.26
CA LEU A 552 4.26 -13.56 8.70
C LEU A 552 4.12 -12.34 7.79
N VAL A 553 3.41 -12.45 6.66
CA VAL A 553 3.13 -11.32 5.76
C VAL A 553 2.01 -10.46 6.34
N PRO A 554 2.23 -9.15 6.54
CA PRO A 554 1.16 -8.24 6.95
C PRO A 554 -0.02 -8.20 5.96
N PRO A 555 -1.23 -7.84 6.43
CA PRO A 555 -2.32 -7.51 5.52
C PRO A 555 -1.93 -6.33 4.66
N VAL A 556 -2.60 -6.16 3.52
CA VAL A 556 -2.39 -4.99 2.67
C VAL A 556 -2.83 -3.75 3.46
N GLU A 557 -1.90 -2.83 3.70
CA GLU A 557 -2.23 -1.55 4.32
C GLU A 557 -2.87 -0.63 3.27
N PRO A 558 -3.69 0.35 3.66
CA PRO A 558 -4.17 1.36 2.72
C PRO A 558 -3.03 2.23 2.19
N LEU A 559 -3.12 2.65 0.92
CA LEU A 559 -2.15 3.57 0.34
C LEU A 559 -2.08 4.88 1.17
N PRO A 560 -0.90 5.34 1.61
CA PRO A 560 -0.79 6.56 2.38
C PRO A 560 -1.18 7.81 1.56
N ARG A 561 -1.50 8.88 2.28
CA ARG A 561 -1.83 10.18 1.70
C ARG A 561 -0.73 10.67 0.75
N ARG A 562 -1.13 11.15 -0.43
CA ARG A 562 -0.23 11.76 -1.43
C ARG A 562 -0.54 13.23 -1.73
N THR A 563 -1.66 13.73 -1.25
CA THR A 563 -2.03 15.14 -1.37
C THR A 563 -1.57 15.93 -0.13
N ALA A 564 -1.30 17.22 -0.28
CA ALA A 564 -1.03 18.09 0.87
C ALA A 564 -2.33 18.37 1.65
N PRO A 565 -2.32 18.29 2.99
CA PRO A 565 -3.46 18.69 3.82
C PRO A 565 -3.80 20.17 3.60
N GLN A 566 -5.10 20.46 3.44
CA GLN A 566 -5.62 21.82 3.29
C GLN A 566 -4.87 22.67 2.26
N SER A 567 -4.55 22.08 1.10
CA SER A 567 -3.91 22.77 -0.03
C SER A 567 -4.66 24.06 -0.39
N SER A 568 -3.96 25.19 -0.48
CA SER A 568 -4.57 26.49 -0.80
C SER A 568 -5.28 26.48 -2.16
N ASP A 569 -4.75 25.74 -3.12
CA ASP A 569 -5.32 25.63 -4.46
C ASP A 569 -6.62 24.82 -4.44
N ASP A 570 -6.68 23.77 -3.62
CA ASP A 570 -7.88 22.95 -3.47
C ASP A 570 -8.99 23.71 -2.75
N LEU A 571 -8.64 24.41 -1.67
CA LEU A 571 -9.57 25.30 -0.96
C LEU A 571 -10.07 26.42 -1.87
N GLU A 572 -9.22 26.93 -2.77
CA GLU A 572 -9.62 27.92 -3.75
C GLU A 572 -10.65 27.35 -4.72
N ILE A 573 -10.48 26.12 -5.21
CA ILE A 573 -11.45 25.47 -6.10
C ILE A 573 -12.82 25.34 -5.41
N VAL A 574 -12.85 24.88 -4.16
CA VAL A 574 -14.07 24.77 -3.36
C VAL A 574 -14.73 26.15 -3.18
N ARG A 575 -13.95 27.17 -2.82
CA ARG A 575 -14.42 28.55 -2.66
C ARG A 575 -15.00 29.13 -3.95
N ARG A 576 -14.32 28.96 -5.10
CA ARG A 576 -14.83 29.47 -6.39
C ARG A 576 -16.18 28.86 -6.75
N ARG A 577 -16.37 27.57 -6.45
CA ARG A 577 -17.66 26.90 -6.67
C ARG A 577 -18.74 27.42 -5.72
N ALA A 578 -18.42 27.61 -4.45
CA ALA A 578 -19.33 28.21 -3.48
C ALA A 578 -19.74 29.64 -3.89
N LEU A 579 -18.82 30.45 -4.44
CA LEU A 579 -19.11 31.78 -4.96
C LEU A 579 -20.06 31.74 -6.17
N ALA A 580 -19.91 30.77 -7.08
CA ALA A 580 -20.81 30.61 -8.22
C ALA A 580 -22.26 30.30 -7.79
N GLU A 581 -22.43 29.54 -6.71
CA GLU A 581 -23.76 29.24 -6.17
C GLU A 581 -24.43 30.42 -5.47
N LEU A 582 -23.73 31.56 -5.29
CA LEU A 582 -24.34 32.79 -4.82
C LEU A 582 -25.03 33.59 -5.94
N LEU A 583 -24.82 33.27 -7.23
CA LEU A 583 -25.45 33.99 -8.35
C LEU A 583 -26.99 34.11 -8.25
N PRO A 584 -27.74 33.06 -7.83
CA PRO A 584 -29.18 33.17 -7.65
C PRO A 584 -29.62 34.20 -6.60
N THR A 585 -28.73 34.57 -5.66
CA THR A 585 -29.01 35.56 -4.61
C THR A 585 -28.88 37.01 -5.07
N PHE A 586 -28.50 37.26 -6.33
CA PHE A 586 -28.53 38.60 -6.90
C PHE A 586 -29.95 39.16 -6.95
N VAL A 587 -30.11 40.40 -6.48
CA VAL A 587 -31.41 41.09 -6.48
C VAL A 587 -31.74 41.69 -7.85
N ASN A 588 -33.04 41.82 -8.17
CA ASN A 588 -33.46 42.41 -9.45
C ASN A 588 -33.22 43.92 -9.55
N ALA A 589 -33.13 44.58 -8.40
CA ALA A 589 -32.78 45.97 -8.27
C ALA A 589 -32.04 46.17 -6.95
N PRO A 590 -31.02 47.03 -6.91
CA PRO A 590 -30.24 47.30 -5.72
C PRO A 590 -31.16 47.77 -4.58
N ARG A 591 -30.88 47.30 -3.37
CA ARG A 591 -31.62 47.75 -2.19
C ARG A 591 -31.32 49.22 -1.96
N ARG A 592 -32.29 50.10 -2.22
CA ARG A 592 -32.16 51.52 -1.89
C ARG A 592 -32.15 51.65 -0.36
N PRO A 593 -31.10 52.22 0.25
CA PRO A 593 -31.07 52.44 1.70
C PRO A 593 -32.25 53.28 2.22
N ASP A 594 -32.91 54.06 1.34
CA ASP A 594 -33.83 55.13 1.74
C ASP A 594 -35.33 54.90 1.42
N HIS A 595 -35.74 53.86 0.67
CA HIS A 595 -37.07 53.87 0.00
C HIS A 595 -38.02 52.65 0.19
N GLN A 596 -37.97 51.90 1.29
CA GLN A 596 -38.94 50.79 1.52
C GLN A 596 -40.25 51.14 2.24
N HIS A 597 -40.64 52.42 2.38
CA HIS A 597 -42.01 52.74 2.83
C HIS A 597 -42.60 53.88 2.02
N ARG A 598 -43.22 53.55 0.88
CA ARG A 598 -44.30 54.37 0.35
C ARG A 598 -45.23 53.58 -0.59
N THR A 599 -45.73 52.43 -0.18
CA THR A 599 -46.93 51.80 -0.76
C THR A 599 -47.36 50.67 0.16
N THR A 600 -48.27 50.99 1.09
CA THR A 600 -49.43 50.19 1.56
C THR A 600 -50.06 50.98 2.70
N SER A 601 -51.07 51.77 2.36
CA SER A 601 -52.21 52.04 3.24
C SER A 601 -53.30 51.03 2.90
#